data_AF-A0A812RWK2-F1
#
_entry.id   AF-A0A812RWK2-F1
#
_cell.length_a   1.000
_cell.length_b   1.000
_cell.length_c   1.000
_cell.angle_alpha   90.00
_cell.angle_beta   90.00
_cell.angle_gamma   90.00
#
_symmetry.space_group_name_H-M   'P 1'
#
loop_
_entity.id
_entity.type
_entity.pdbx_description
1 polymer ?
#
loop_
_entity_poly.entity_id
_entity_poly.type
_entity_poly.pdbx_seq_one_letter_code
_entity_poly.pdbx_strand_id
1 'polypeptide(L)'
;MADDRAAVASPDRQPEMASSGLTMGPKGTMIITAPEPSHADMFYATTNGQYCGNWHNGLPGHQLGDVPAISDILGARPTIKKPVRPIQTTAKCVLANQIAEEKRSMEADKVLSADVVPKKFPVQAQNYCYPPSGKRGANNPLYATSAQAYGSEMPMDHQVPDRYFPSTNQFTKGFVDTKPRYTGLSTAPTPSKVHKELDMFY
;
A
#
# COMPACT_ATOMS: atom_id res chain seq x y z
N MET A 1 1.92 50.34 13.44
CA MET A 1 1.49 50.50 12.04
C MET A 1 0.61 49.32 11.72
N ALA A 2 -0.71 49.53 11.77
CA ALA A 2 -1.72 48.54 11.45
C ALA A 2 -2.29 48.91 10.07
N ASP A 3 -2.19 48.00 9.11
CA ASP A 3 -2.68 48.20 7.75
C ASP A 3 -4.12 47.69 7.63
N ASP A 4 -5.05 48.63 7.44
CA ASP A 4 -6.42 48.40 7.01
C ASP A 4 -6.44 48.03 5.52
N ARG A 5 -6.95 46.83 5.20
CA ARG A 5 -7.31 46.44 3.83
C ARG A 5 -8.82 46.20 3.74
N ALA A 6 -9.51 47.18 3.18
CA ALA A 6 -10.93 47.10 2.82
C ALA A 6 -11.13 46.15 1.63
N ALA A 7 -12.04 45.18 1.78
CA ALA A 7 -12.47 44.28 0.72
C ALA A 7 -13.56 44.94 -0.15
N VAL A 8 -13.32 45.01 -1.45
CA VAL A 8 -14.28 45.49 -2.46
C VAL A 8 -15.16 44.31 -2.88
N ALA A 9 -16.47 44.41 -2.63
CA ALA A 9 -17.46 43.42 -3.04
C ALA A 9 -17.78 43.56 -4.55
N SER A 10 -17.65 42.48 -5.31
CA SER A 10 -18.06 42.41 -6.71
C SER A 10 -19.58 42.16 -6.84
N PRO A 11 -20.27 42.79 -7.81
CA PRO A 11 -21.72 42.66 -7.97
C PRO A 11 -22.14 41.32 -8.56
N ASP A 12 -23.20 40.76 -8.00
CA ASP A 12 -23.85 39.50 -8.39
C ASP A 12 -24.29 39.49 -9.85
N ARG A 13 -23.82 38.49 -10.60
CA ARG A 13 -24.22 38.19 -11.98
C ARG A 13 -25.31 37.12 -11.93
N GLN A 14 -26.56 37.51 -12.19
CA GLN A 14 -27.69 36.58 -12.28
C GLN A 14 -27.54 35.69 -13.53
N PRO A 15 -27.65 34.36 -13.42
CA PRO A 15 -27.58 33.47 -14.57
C PRO A 15 -28.91 33.43 -15.32
N GLU A 16 -28.86 33.72 -16.63
CA GLU A 16 -29.99 33.50 -17.54
C GLU A 16 -30.27 31.99 -17.70
N MET A 17 -31.48 31.58 -17.36
CA MET A 17 -31.94 30.20 -17.48
C MET A 17 -32.36 29.92 -18.93
N ALA A 18 -31.45 29.32 -19.71
CA ALA A 18 -31.77 28.83 -21.05
C ALA A 18 -32.73 27.61 -20.97
N SER A 19 -33.92 27.77 -21.56
CA SER A 19 -34.94 26.72 -21.64
C SER A 19 -34.51 25.61 -22.62
N SER A 20 -34.07 24.49 -22.07
CA SER A 20 -33.73 23.29 -22.86
C SER A 20 -35.02 22.56 -23.27
N GLY A 21 -35.37 22.64 -24.56
CA GLY A 21 -36.51 21.93 -25.13
C GLY A 21 -36.20 20.45 -25.38
N LEU A 22 -36.98 19.56 -24.77
CA LEU A 22 -36.96 18.12 -25.06
C LEU A 22 -37.83 17.84 -26.30
N THR A 23 -37.23 17.32 -27.37
CA THR A 23 -37.96 16.84 -28.56
C THR A 23 -37.97 15.31 -28.59
N MET A 24 -39.16 14.70 -28.62
CA MET A 24 -39.35 13.26 -28.66
C MET A 24 -39.21 12.73 -30.10
N GLY A 25 -38.24 11.85 -30.34
CA GLY A 25 -38.07 11.15 -31.61
C GLY A 25 -39.02 9.95 -31.78
N PRO A 26 -39.38 9.57 -33.01
CA PRO A 26 -40.17 8.37 -33.26
C PRO A 26 -39.31 7.13 -33.00
N LYS A 27 -39.74 6.28 -32.05
CA LYS A 27 -39.09 5.04 -31.52
C LYS A 27 -38.43 5.14 -30.13
N GLY A 28 -38.78 6.11 -29.30
CA GLY A 28 -38.43 6.07 -27.87
C GLY A 28 -36.93 6.22 -27.56
N THR A 29 -36.09 6.42 -28.57
CA THR A 29 -34.70 6.83 -28.40
C THR A 29 -34.70 8.33 -28.07
N MET A 30 -34.39 8.66 -26.82
CA MET A 30 -34.10 10.04 -26.39
C MET A 30 -32.81 10.47 -27.09
N ILE A 31 -32.91 11.21 -28.19
CA ILE A 31 -31.75 11.86 -28.80
C ILE A 31 -31.54 13.16 -28.03
N ILE A 32 -30.55 13.15 -27.15
CA ILE A 32 -30.11 14.36 -26.44
C ILE A 32 -29.32 15.19 -27.46
N THR A 33 -29.97 16.16 -28.09
CA THR A 33 -29.27 17.20 -28.87
C THR A 33 -28.47 18.06 -27.90
N ALA A 34 -27.15 17.96 -27.97
CA ALA A 34 -26.27 18.82 -27.21
C ALA A 34 -26.48 20.28 -27.65
N PRO A 35 -26.64 21.23 -26.72
CA PRO A 35 -26.74 22.64 -27.07
C PRO A 35 -25.44 23.08 -27.74
N GLU A 36 -25.54 23.73 -28.90
CA GLU A 36 -24.37 24.26 -29.59
C GLU A 36 -23.73 25.37 -28.73
N PRO A 37 -22.40 25.31 -28.48
CA PRO A 37 -21.74 26.32 -27.67
C PRO A 37 -21.82 27.68 -28.37
N SER A 38 -22.02 28.74 -27.58
CA SER A 38 -22.02 30.09 -28.14
C SER A 38 -20.63 30.45 -28.68
N HIS A 39 -20.58 31.32 -29.69
CA HIS A 39 -19.31 31.79 -30.26
C HIS A 39 -18.41 32.44 -29.20
N ALA A 40 -18.99 33.10 -28.18
CA ALA A 40 -18.21 33.68 -27.10
C ALA A 40 -17.54 32.61 -26.24
N ASP A 41 -18.23 31.50 -25.96
CA ASP A 41 -17.69 30.40 -25.17
C ASP A 41 -16.59 29.63 -25.91
N MET A 42 -16.70 29.45 -27.23
CA MET A 42 -15.63 28.79 -27.99
C MET A 42 -14.32 29.58 -28.01
N PHE A 43 -14.38 30.91 -28.08
CA PHE A 43 -13.19 31.74 -28.29
C PHE A 43 -12.61 32.34 -27.01
N TYR A 44 -13.43 32.55 -25.99
CA TYR A 44 -13.02 33.27 -24.77
C TYR A 44 -13.15 32.45 -23.49
N ALA A 45 -13.66 31.22 -23.53
CA ALA A 45 -13.66 30.36 -22.34
C ALA A 45 -12.23 29.96 -21.96
N THR A 46 -11.86 30.26 -20.72
CA THR A 46 -10.56 29.85 -20.17
C THR A 46 -10.66 28.42 -19.64
N THR A 47 -9.63 27.61 -19.87
CA THR A 47 -9.56 26.20 -19.47
C THR A 47 -9.65 25.99 -17.94
N ASN A 48 -9.48 27.05 -17.14
CA ASN A 48 -9.56 26.98 -15.68
C ASN A 48 -11.00 26.90 -15.14
N GLY A 49 -12.02 27.22 -15.94
CA GLY A 49 -13.42 27.03 -15.56
C GLY A 49 -13.96 25.62 -15.77
N GLN A 50 -13.20 24.73 -16.44
CA GLN A 50 -13.67 23.40 -16.85
C GLN A 50 -13.40 22.29 -15.81
N TYR A 51 -12.86 22.64 -14.64
CA TYR A 51 -12.65 21.68 -13.54
C TYR A 51 -13.93 21.33 -12.77
N CYS A 52 -15.05 22.02 -13.04
CA CYS A 52 -16.35 21.68 -12.52
C CYS A 52 -17.24 21.09 -13.63
N GLY A 53 -17.54 19.79 -13.50
CA GLY A 53 -18.54 19.09 -14.31
C GLY A 53 -17.97 18.37 -15.52
N ASN A 54 -18.30 17.07 -15.63
CA ASN A 54 -18.16 16.20 -16.80
C ASN A 54 -16.81 15.47 -16.92
N TRP A 55 -16.50 14.65 -15.91
CA TRP A 55 -15.57 13.54 -16.09
C TRP A 55 -16.28 12.41 -16.85
N HIS A 56 -15.99 12.33 -18.15
CA HIS A 56 -16.00 11.15 -19.03
C HIS A 56 -17.03 11.01 -20.16
N ASN A 57 -18.25 11.58 -20.13
CA ASN A 57 -19.25 11.22 -21.18
C ASN A 57 -20.01 12.39 -21.83
N GLY A 58 -19.64 13.65 -21.63
CA GLY A 58 -20.35 14.81 -22.19
C GLY A 58 -21.78 15.03 -21.65
N LEU A 59 -22.27 14.13 -20.80
CA LEU A 59 -23.48 14.32 -20.00
C LEU A 59 -23.16 15.25 -18.83
N PRO A 60 -24.07 16.17 -18.44
CA PRO A 60 -23.93 16.97 -17.24
C PRO A 60 -23.68 16.01 -16.07
N GLY A 61 -22.54 16.16 -15.40
CA GLY A 61 -22.22 15.36 -14.22
C GLY A 61 -23.36 15.45 -13.21
N HIS A 62 -23.78 14.31 -12.65
CA HIS A 62 -24.82 14.29 -11.62
C HIS A 62 -24.52 15.36 -10.56
N GLN A 63 -25.52 16.19 -10.27
CA GLN A 63 -25.43 17.19 -9.22
C GLN A 63 -25.10 16.49 -7.89
N LEU A 64 -24.33 17.15 -7.01
CA LEU A 64 -24.10 16.70 -5.64
C LEU A 64 -25.47 16.53 -4.94
N GLY A 65 -26.00 15.31 -4.94
CA GLY A 65 -27.33 14.99 -4.43
C GLY A 65 -28.00 13.81 -5.14
N ASP A 66 -27.59 13.50 -6.37
CA ASP A 66 -28.21 12.45 -7.20
C ASP A 66 -27.44 11.11 -7.15
N VAL A 67 -26.49 10.98 -6.21
CA VAL A 67 -25.74 9.74 -5.99
C VAL A 67 -26.52 8.90 -4.98
N PRO A 68 -27.01 7.70 -5.35
CA PRO A 68 -27.70 6.83 -4.41
C PRO A 68 -26.80 6.50 -3.23
N ALA A 69 -27.40 6.35 -2.04
CA ALA A 69 -26.64 6.03 -0.84
C ALA A 69 -25.90 4.70 -1.03
N ILE A 70 -24.71 4.59 -0.41
CA ILE A 70 -23.92 3.35 -0.45
C ILE A 70 -24.74 2.14 0.04
N SER A 71 -25.69 2.34 0.95
CA SER A 71 -26.64 1.30 1.39
C SER A 71 -27.45 0.70 0.25
N ASP A 72 -27.92 1.53 -0.67
CA ASP A 72 -28.81 1.12 -1.76
C ASP A 72 -28.01 0.39 -2.84
N ILE A 73 -26.79 0.85 -3.10
CA ILE A 73 -25.84 0.19 -4.00
C ILE A 73 -25.44 -1.20 -3.45
N LEU A 74 -25.20 -1.29 -2.13
CA LEU A 74 -24.85 -2.56 -1.48
C LEU A 74 -26.04 -3.50 -1.35
N GLY A 75 -27.26 -2.97 -1.18
CA GLY A 75 -28.51 -3.74 -1.14
C GLY A 75 -28.97 -4.23 -2.51
N ALA A 76 -28.74 -3.46 -3.57
CA ALA A 76 -29.08 -3.82 -4.95
C ALA A 76 -28.09 -4.81 -5.59
N ARG A 77 -26.94 -5.07 -4.96
CA ARG A 77 -26.04 -6.12 -5.43
C ARG A 77 -26.78 -7.46 -5.33
N PRO A 78 -27.00 -8.17 -6.46
CA PRO A 78 -27.54 -9.52 -6.38
C PRO A 78 -26.60 -10.28 -5.47
N THR A 79 -27.13 -10.76 -4.34
CA THR A 79 -26.32 -11.43 -3.33
C THR A 79 -25.84 -12.72 -3.99
N ILE A 80 -24.67 -12.67 -4.63
CA ILE A 80 -24.02 -13.86 -5.18
C ILE A 80 -23.82 -14.74 -3.95
N LYS A 81 -24.65 -15.78 -3.84
CA LYS A 81 -24.55 -16.74 -2.75
C LYS A 81 -23.12 -17.24 -2.79
N LYS A 82 -22.36 -16.95 -1.73
CA LYS A 82 -20.99 -17.45 -1.60
C LYS A 82 -21.05 -18.95 -1.87
N PRO A 83 -20.18 -19.49 -2.74
CA PRO A 83 -20.18 -20.93 -3.01
C PRO A 83 -20.13 -21.67 -1.67
N VAL A 84 -20.95 -22.71 -1.53
CA VAL A 84 -21.02 -23.51 -0.31
C VAL A 84 -19.61 -24.02 -0.05
N ARG A 85 -19.00 -23.51 1.02
CA ARG A 85 -17.67 -23.97 1.43
C ARG A 85 -17.81 -25.45 1.79
N PRO A 86 -16.89 -26.32 1.34
CA PRO A 86 -16.90 -27.71 1.77
C PRO A 86 -16.90 -27.73 3.29
N ILE A 87 -17.73 -28.62 3.87
CA ILE A 87 -17.82 -28.81 5.31
C ILE A 87 -16.42 -29.24 5.76
N GLN A 88 -15.68 -28.30 6.34
CA GLN A 88 -14.42 -28.59 7.00
C GLN A 88 -14.79 -29.44 8.21
N THR A 89 -14.52 -30.74 8.13
CA THR A 89 -14.70 -31.66 9.24
C THR A 89 -13.97 -31.08 10.45
N THR A 90 -14.73 -30.67 11.45
CA THR A 90 -14.25 -30.20 12.76
C THR A 90 -13.67 -31.34 13.60
N ALA A 91 -13.14 -32.38 12.96
CA ALA A 91 -12.23 -33.31 13.60
C ALA A 91 -11.08 -32.44 14.10
N LYS A 92 -11.02 -32.25 15.41
CA LYS A 92 -9.99 -31.44 16.06
C LYS A 92 -8.65 -32.04 15.69
N CYS A 93 -8.02 -31.48 14.66
CA CYS A 93 -6.68 -31.86 14.27
C CYS A 93 -5.80 -31.66 15.50
N VAL A 94 -4.83 -32.56 15.71
CA VAL A 94 -3.89 -32.48 16.85
C VAL A 94 -3.31 -31.06 16.99
N LEU A 95 -3.06 -30.39 15.86
CA LEU A 95 -2.64 -28.98 15.76
C LEU A 95 -3.62 -27.97 16.39
N ALA A 96 -4.93 -28.15 16.22
CA ALA A 96 -5.92 -27.24 16.79
C ALA A 96 -6.00 -27.35 18.33
N ASN A 97 -5.74 -28.54 18.88
CA ASN A 97 -5.68 -28.74 20.33
C ASN A 97 -4.40 -28.12 20.92
N GLN A 98 -3.26 -28.28 20.24
CA GLN A 98 -1.98 -27.67 20.63
C GLN A 98 -2.07 -26.14 20.68
N ILE A 99 -2.64 -25.50 19.65
CA ILE A 99 -2.84 -24.05 19.61
C ILE A 99 -3.76 -23.59 20.76
N ALA A 100 -4.80 -24.36 21.09
CA ALA A 100 -5.70 -24.02 22.18
C ALA A 100 -5.04 -24.17 23.58
N GLU A 101 -4.15 -25.16 23.75
CA GLU A 101 -3.39 -25.37 24.97
C GLU A 101 -2.33 -24.26 25.18
N GLU A 102 -1.60 -23.89 24.12
CA GLU A 102 -0.64 -22.77 24.13
C GLU A 102 -1.34 -21.43 24.42
N LYS A 103 -2.52 -21.20 23.83
CA LYS A 103 -3.34 -20.02 24.14
C LYS A 103 -3.83 -20.03 25.60
N ARG A 104 -4.12 -21.21 26.15
CA ARG A 104 -4.60 -21.38 27.53
C ARG A 104 -3.47 -21.22 28.56
N SER A 105 -2.23 -21.58 28.22
CA SER A 105 -1.06 -21.39 29.08
C SER A 105 -0.60 -19.92 29.18
N MET A 106 -1.27 -19.00 28.47
CA MET A 106 -0.86 -17.59 28.36
C MET A 106 0.60 -17.42 27.90
N GLU A 107 1.14 -18.42 27.20
CA GLU A 107 2.29 -18.27 26.34
C GLU A 107 1.80 -17.51 25.11
N ALA A 108 1.61 -16.20 25.30
CA ALA A 108 0.97 -15.26 24.38
C ALA A 108 1.27 -15.60 22.92
N ASP A 109 0.21 -15.64 22.11
CA ASP A 109 0.21 -15.84 20.65
C ASP A 109 1.57 -15.45 20.09
N LYS A 110 2.42 -16.47 19.86
CA LYS A 110 3.74 -16.29 19.24
C LYS A 110 3.47 -15.39 18.05
N VAL A 111 3.97 -14.16 18.07
CA VAL A 111 3.65 -13.19 17.03
C VAL A 111 4.02 -13.88 15.72
N LEU A 112 3.01 -14.35 14.98
CA LEU A 112 3.16 -15.22 13.81
C LEU A 112 3.87 -14.49 12.67
N SER A 113 4.29 -13.24 12.89
CA SER A 113 5.04 -12.42 11.95
C SER A 113 6.53 -12.77 11.88
N ALA A 114 7.10 -13.49 12.86
CA ALA A 114 8.51 -13.87 12.84
C ALA A 114 8.69 -15.38 12.67
N ASP A 115 9.17 -15.78 11.48
CA ASP A 115 9.56 -17.16 11.15
C ASP A 115 10.69 -17.68 12.07
N VAL A 116 11.49 -16.76 12.62
CA VAL A 116 12.66 -17.09 13.47
C VAL A 116 12.34 -16.85 14.96
N VAL A 117 12.51 -17.90 15.76
CA VAL A 117 12.38 -17.84 17.22
C VAL A 117 13.49 -16.95 17.81
N PRO A 118 13.16 -15.93 18.65
CA PRO A 118 14.17 -15.10 19.29
C PRO A 118 15.07 -15.92 20.21
N LYS A 119 16.37 -15.67 20.16
CA LYS A 119 17.36 -16.30 21.03
C LYS A 119 17.84 -15.31 22.09
N LYS A 120 18.28 -15.80 23.25
CA LYS A 120 18.93 -14.97 24.28
C LYS A 120 20.23 -14.40 23.72
N PHE A 121 20.47 -13.11 23.93
CA PHE A 121 21.72 -12.49 23.48
C PHE A 121 22.93 -13.21 24.11
N PRO A 122 23.98 -13.53 23.33
CA PRO A 122 25.04 -14.44 23.80
C PRO A 122 25.97 -13.83 24.86
N VAL A 123 25.90 -12.52 25.08
CA VAL A 123 26.82 -11.79 25.97
C VAL A 123 26.01 -11.07 27.05
N GLN A 124 26.43 -11.21 28.31
CA GLN A 124 25.92 -10.40 29.42
C GLN A 124 26.77 -9.14 29.58
N ALA A 125 26.22 -8.05 30.12
CA ALA A 125 26.96 -6.79 30.26
C ALA A 125 28.27 -6.96 31.05
N GLN A 126 28.27 -7.85 32.06
CA GLN A 126 29.43 -8.18 32.88
C GLN A 126 30.58 -8.82 32.10
N ASN A 127 30.29 -9.45 30.95
CA ASN A 127 31.28 -10.14 30.14
C ASN A 127 31.98 -9.22 29.14
N TYR A 128 31.57 -7.95 29.03
CA TYR A 128 32.23 -6.99 28.16
C TYR A 128 33.56 -6.55 28.78
N CYS A 129 34.65 -6.77 28.06
CA CYS A 129 35.98 -6.31 28.43
C CYS A 129 36.49 -5.36 27.35
N TYR A 130 36.82 -4.13 27.75
CA TYR A 130 37.42 -3.14 26.86
C TYR A 130 38.93 -3.15 27.03
N PRO A 131 39.71 -3.42 25.97
CA PRO A 131 41.16 -3.42 26.08
C PRO A 131 41.66 -1.99 26.39
N PRO A 132 42.70 -1.84 27.23
CA PRO A 132 43.26 -0.53 27.51
C PRO A 132 43.85 0.09 26.24
N SER A 133 43.73 1.42 26.12
CA SER A 133 44.30 2.16 24.99
C SER A 133 45.83 2.11 25.03
N GLY A 134 46.45 1.53 24.01
CA GLY A 134 47.91 1.48 23.87
C GLY A 134 48.58 2.80 23.47
N LYS A 135 47.82 3.91 23.40
CA LYS A 135 48.35 5.21 22.98
C LYS A 135 49.17 5.86 24.11
N ARG A 136 50.32 6.44 23.76
CA ARG A 136 51.15 7.19 24.71
C ARG A 136 50.35 8.35 25.30
N GLY A 137 50.25 8.40 26.63
CA GLY A 137 49.50 9.44 27.34
C GLY A 137 48.01 9.17 27.49
N ALA A 138 47.49 7.98 27.17
CA ALA A 138 46.08 7.62 27.36
C ALA A 138 45.59 7.81 28.81
N ASN A 139 46.49 7.67 29.79
CA ASN A 139 46.17 7.86 31.21
C ASN A 139 46.36 9.32 31.68
N ASN A 140 46.84 10.21 30.82
CA ASN A 140 47.11 11.60 31.20
C ASN A 140 45.92 12.49 30.82
N PRO A 141 45.22 13.11 31.79
CA PRO A 141 44.05 13.95 31.52
C PRO A 141 44.38 15.17 30.66
N LEU A 142 45.63 15.66 30.66
CA LEU A 142 46.06 16.79 29.82
C LEU A 142 46.07 16.44 28.32
N TYR A 143 46.13 15.15 27.98
CA TYR A 143 46.09 14.65 26.60
C TYR A 143 44.79 13.92 26.28
N ALA A 144 43.75 14.12 27.11
CA ALA A 144 42.43 13.56 26.85
C ALA A 144 41.85 14.19 25.58
N THR A 145 41.49 13.35 24.61
CA THR A 145 40.80 13.79 23.40
C THR A 145 39.38 13.24 23.40
N SER A 146 38.43 13.95 22.78
CA SER A 146 37.04 13.47 22.66
C SER A 146 36.93 12.10 21.99
N ALA A 147 37.87 11.78 21.09
CA ALA A 147 37.96 10.48 20.45
C ALA A 147 38.30 9.33 21.41
N GLN A 148 38.94 9.59 22.55
CA GLN A 148 39.26 8.58 23.57
C GLN A 148 38.05 8.24 24.46
N ALA A 149 36.99 9.08 24.44
CA ALA A 149 35.77 8.81 25.20
C ALA A 149 34.90 7.72 24.55
N TYR A 150 35.07 7.45 23.25
CA TYR A 150 34.31 6.39 22.58
C TYR A 150 34.80 5.02 23.04
N GLY A 151 33.89 4.24 23.62
CA GLY A 151 34.18 2.89 24.12
C GLY A 151 34.96 2.84 25.44
N SER A 152 35.04 3.96 26.17
CA SER A 152 35.58 3.95 27.54
C SER A 152 34.54 3.53 28.59
N GLU A 153 33.26 3.74 28.32
CA GLU A 153 32.16 3.35 29.20
C GLU A 153 31.73 1.90 28.94
N MET A 154 31.62 1.12 30.01
CA MET A 154 31.11 -0.24 29.94
C MET A 154 29.58 -0.23 29.77
N PRO A 155 29.02 -1.09 28.91
CA PRO A 155 27.58 -1.13 28.70
C PRO A 155 26.90 -1.57 30.00
N MET A 156 25.80 -0.91 30.32
CA MET A 156 24.96 -1.31 31.46
C MET A 156 24.01 -2.46 31.06
N ASP A 157 23.53 -3.23 32.04
CA ASP A 157 22.63 -4.37 31.80
C ASP A 157 21.41 -4.00 30.94
N HIS A 158 20.81 -2.84 31.18
CA HIS A 158 19.63 -2.38 30.45
C HIS A 158 19.93 -1.90 29.01
N GLN A 159 21.20 -1.70 28.65
CA GLN A 159 21.60 -1.32 27.29
C GLN A 159 21.83 -2.55 26.42
N VAL A 160 22.06 -3.72 27.01
CA VAL A 160 22.23 -4.98 26.31
C VAL A 160 20.84 -5.56 26.02
N PRO A 161 20.54 -5.96 24.77
CA PRO A 161 19.23 -6.53 24.45
C PRO A 161 19.07 -7.92 25.10
N ASP A 162 17.92 -8.20 25.69
CA ASP A 162 17.62 -9.51 26.28
C ASP A 162 17.59 -10.63 25.22
N ARG A 163 17.05 -10.30 24.04
CA ARG A 163 16.83 -11.24 22.94
C ARG A 163 17.28 -10.63 21.62
N TYR A 164 17.74 -11.50 20.72
CA TYR A 164 18.07 -11.15 19.35
C TYR A 164 17.50 -12.18 18.37
N PHE A 165 17.30 -11.72 17.14
CA PHE A 165 16.77 -12.53 16.05
C PHE A 165 17.92 -12.82 15.08
N PRO A 166 18.59 -13.97 15.19
CA PRO A 166 19.68 -14.30 14.28
C PRO A 166 19.11 -14.48 12.87
N SER A 167 19.45 -13.57 11.96
CA SER A 167 19.22 -13.79 10.53
C SER A 167 20.29 -14.76 10.01
N THR A 168 19.89 -15.99 9.67
CA THR A 168 20.80 -16.95 9.04
C THR A 168 20.75 -16.78 7.53
N ASN A 169 21.81 -16.23 6.95
CA ASN A 169 21.98 -16.17 5.49
C ASN A 169 22.39 -17.53 4.88
N GLN A 170 22.08 -18.67 5.52
CA GLN A 170 22.53 -19.99 5.04
C GLN A 170 21.92 -20.34 3.68
N PHE A 171 20.64 -20.02 3.48
CA PHE A 171 19.95 -20.22 2.21
C PHE A 171 20.57 -19.39 1.09
N THR A 172 20.75 -18.08 1.31
CA THR A 172 21.25 -17.17 0.28
C THR A 172 22.74 -17.35 -0.01
N LYS A 173 23.53 -17.84 0.95
CA LYS A 173 24.94 -18.23 0.73
C LYS A 173 25.10 -19.41 -0.23
N GLY A 174 24.06 -20.24 -0.40
CA GLY A 174 24.07 -21.34 -1.36
C GLY A 174 23.96 -20.88 -2.82
N PHE A 175 23.62 -19.61 -3.08
CA PHE A 175 23.58 -19.08 -4.43
C PHE A 175 24.98 -18.89 -4.98
N VAL A 176 25.31 -19.64 -6.03
CA VAL A 176 26.63 -19.65 -6.68
C VAL A 176 26.91 -18.35 -7.43
N ASP A 177 25.86 -17.71 -7.97
CA ASP A 177 25.99 -16.52 -8.78
C ASP A 177 24.96 -15.46 -8.34
N THR A 178 25.42 -14.20 -8.28
CA THR A 178 24.55 -13.04 -8.03
C THR A 178 23.73 -12.67 -9.27
N LYS A 179 24.21 -13.04 -10.46
CA LYS A 179 23.58 -12.74 -11.75
C LYS A 179 23.68 -13.96 -12.68
N PRO A 180 22.88 -15.02 -12.43
CA PRO A 180 22.95 -16.24 -13.23
C PRO A 180 22.73 -15.92 -14.71
N ARG A 181 23.67 -16.33 -15.56
CA ARG A 181 23.55 -16.17 -17.01
C ARG A 181 22.58 -17.22 -17.54
N TYR A 182 21.57 -16.78 -18.29
CA TYR A 182 20.67 -17.70 -18.99
C TYR A 182 21.35 -18.27 -20.23
N THR A 183 21.65 -19.57 -20.21
CA THR A 183 22.26 -20.30 -21.34
C THR A 183 21.29 -21.30 -21.99
N GLY A 184 20.01 -21.27 -21.62
CA GLY A 184 19.00 -22.18 -22.15
C GLY A 184 18.61 -21.84 -23.59
N LEU A 185 18.41 -22.87 -24.42
CA LEU A 185 17.76 -22.74 -25.73
C LEU A 185 16.23 -22.73 -25.55
N SER A 186 15.52 -21.91 -26.30
CA SER A 186 14.06 -21.92 -26.30
C SER A 186 13.54 -23.09 -27.14
N THR A 187 13.14 -24.18 -26.47
CA THR A 187 12.61 -25.39 -27.12
C THR A 187 11.11 -25.56 -26.92
N ALA A 188 10.43 -24.56 -26.34
CA ALA A 188 8.98 -24.64 -26.16
C ALA A 188 8.29 -24.63 -27.53
N PRO A 189 7.40 -25.60 -27.83
CA PRO A 189 6.56 -25.52 -29.01
C PRO A 189 5.70 -24.26 -28.91
N THR A 190 5.47 -23.59 -30.03
CA THR A 190 4.58 -22.41 -30.11
C THR A 190 3.16 -22.88 -30.46
N PRO A 191 2.27 -23.12 -29.47
CA PRO A 191 0.92 -23.56 -29.76
C PRO A 191 0.16 -22.45 -30.47
N SER A 192 -0.58 -22.82 -31.51
CA SER A 192 -1.43 -21.90 -32.24
C SER A 192 -2.68 -21.55 -31.41
N LYS A 193 -3.14 -20.29 -31.46
CA LYS A 193 -4.42 -19.91 -30.81
C LYS A 193 -5.65 -20.35 -31.61
N VAL A 194 -5.46 -20.71 -32.88
CA VAL A 194 -6.53 -20.89 -33.87
C VAL A 194 -6.73 -22.35 -34.23
N HIS A 195 -5.67 -23.15 -34.33
CA HIS A 195 -5.71 -24.51 -34.86
C HIS A 195 -5.30 -25.53 -33.79
N LYS A 196 -6.14 -25.67 -32.76
CA LYS A 196 -5.91 -26.60 -31.64
C LYS A 196 -5.69 -28.06 -32.08
N GLU A 197 -6.27 -28.46 -33.21
CA GLU A 197 -6.13 -29.80 -33.77
C GLU A 197 -4.72 -30.10 -34.29
N LEU A 198 -3.99 -29.08 -34.77
CA LEU A 198 -2.61 -29.23 -35.23
C LEU A 198 -1.59 -29.26 -34.07
N ASP A 199 -1.99 -28.74 -32.91
CA ASP A 199 -1.20 -28.72 -31.69
C ASP A 199 -1.34 -30.03 -30.87
N MET A 200 -2.19 -30.97 -31.28
CA MET A 200 -2.47 -32.22 -30.53
C MET A 200 -1.41 -33.33 -30.68
N PHE A 201 -0.49 -33.22 -31.65
CA PHE A 201 0.49 -34.27 -31.96
C PHE A 201 1.87 -34.06 -31.33
N TYR A 202 2.01 -33.04 -30.46
CA TYR A 202 3.20 -32.76 -29.67
C TYR A 202 2.93 -32.85 -28.17
#